data_AF-A0A0V0Y1D1-F1
#
_entry.id   AF-A0A0V0Y1D1-F1
#
_cell.length_a   1.000
_cell.length_b   1.000
_cell.length_c   1.000
_cell.angle_alpha   90.00
_cell.angle_beta   90.00
_cell.angle_gamma   90.00
#
_symmetry.space_group_name_H-M   'P 1'
#
loop_
_entity.id
_entity.type
_entity.pdbx_description
1 polymer ?
#
loop_
_entity_poly.entity_id
_entity_poly.type
_entity_poly.pdbx_seq_one_letter_code
_entity_poly.pdbx_strand_id
1 'polypeptide(L)'
;MNMAVDNQKTVNLIGISGYEITLPCGVQPDSRNFVLEWIKQGHGPIYTMLSLQDEHQEAPGYKHRLVVQSDLSLKFLKLSINDGATYWCVVKQLNRPASIPAGKKVHLVIHSPPVFQKVPSPEIFKKLHDSLNISCQATGNPLPTITWLRNGERLEEEKIQTSKGYLIILNLKESDAGKYSCLASNDIGEISYDIRIQFSKGAYFEHPISNVTAVAGSELFWPCHAKAEPPSLHYKWLKGEKEIAFLNTGLPFRSKVENGNLKISPVQEEDHDWYSCVAENGFGKPAISSAFLNVYYLPRILPSTPGIQYIAKGKHSSIYCKIEANPHYRLVVWKKDNVAINFTDDEKQADIYLSSDGSKLYFYKGDDKHAGAYSCQAYNEIGASLPFEVLVVVSEPPYFTSTPPSHVELKAGSDVSLSCSAEGYPKPKIEWKTNNGTIYSTSVITVWNASSSDYGEYECTASNPLSVLKRKTLLKVLNTAPQPLENVEVSTNTTTATLKWKPGFNGGHAQHYTIRTLLMIGLFIKLWTEQKLH
;
A
#
# COMPACT_ATOMS: atom_id res chain seq x y z
N MET A 1 49.66 -25.60 81.85
CA MET A 1 48.40 -26.31 81.57
C MET A 1 47.31 -25.64 82.39
N ASN A 2 46.29 -25.15 81.69
CA ASN A 2 44.97 -24.71 82.14
C ASN A 2 44.87 -23.59 83.19
N MET A 3 44.49 -22.39 82.73
CA MET A 3 43.14 -21.84 82.96
C MET A 3 43.01 -20.48 82.25
N ALA A 4 42.16 -20.41 81.23
CA ALA A 4 41.47 -19.19 80.81
C ALA A 4 40.21 -19.60 80.05
N VAL A 5 39.12 -19.77 80.79
CA VAL A 5 37.78 -19.87 80.21
C VAL A 5 37.39 -18.45 79.79
N ASP A 6 37.65 -18.12 78.53
CA ASP A 6 37.12 -16.92 77.88
C ASP A 6 35.62 -17.11 77.64
N ASN A 7 34.81 -16.67 78.59
CA ASN A 7 33.35 -16.70 78.51
C ASN A 7 32.82 -15.39 77.87
N GLN A 8 33.33 -15.00 76.71
CA GLN A 8 32.67 -13.98 75.87
C GLN A 8 31.41 -14.59 75.22
N LYS A 9 30.26 -14.49 75.92
CA LYS A 9 28.95 -14.82 75.31
C LYS A 9 28.66 -13.87 74.14
N THR A 10 28.70 -14.40 72.93
CA THR A 10 28.14 -13.71 71.75
C THR A 10 26.62 -13.60 71.91
N VAL A 11 26.09 -12.40 71.71
CA VAL A 11 24.65 -12.10 71.71
C VAL A 11 24.20 -11.98 70.26
N ASN A 12 23.25 -12.79 69.84
CA ASN A 12 22.64 -12.66 68.51
C ASN A 12 21.41 -11.76 68.64
N LEU A 13 21.37 -10.66 67.88
CA LEU A 13 20.22 -9.77 67.80
C LEU A 13 19.70 -9.72 66.37
N ILE A 14 18.38 -9.65 66.24
CA ILE A 14 17.70 -9.43 64.97
C ILE A 14 17.11 -8.03 65.04
N GLY A 15 17.55 -7.15 64.15
CA GLY A 15 16.99 -5.81 63.96
C GLY A 15 16.14 -5.75 62.71
N ILE A 16 15.13 -4.89 62.69
CA ILE A 16 14.30 -4.66 61.49
C ILE A 16 14.76 -3.34 60.85
N SER A 17 15.01 -3.37 59.54
CA SER A 17 15.37 -2.17 58.77
C SER A 17 14.33 -1.07 58.97
N GLY A 18 14.80 0.15 59.28
CA GLY A 18 13.94 1.29 59.58
C GLY A 18 13.55 1.46 61.04
N TYR A 19 13.79 0.47 61.91
CA TYR A 19 13.50 0.53 63.34
C TYR A 19 14.74 0.79 64.19
N GLU A 20 14.54 1.15 65.45
CA GLU A 20 15.59 1.28 66.44
C GLU A 20 15.99 -0.07 67.07
N ILE A 21 17.25 -0.21 67.47
CA ILE A 21 17.71 -1.35 68.28
C ILE A 21 18.81 -0.91 69.24
N THR A 22 18.90 -1.56 70.38
CA THR A 22 19.99 -1.32 71.35
C THR A 22 20.93 -2.52 71.40
N LEU A 23 22.21 -2.27 71.18
CA LEU A 23 23.27 -3.26 71.29
C LEU A 23 23.84 -3.21 72.71
N PRO A 24 23.72 -4.29 73.51
CA PRO A 24 24.15 -4.28 74.89
C PRO A 24 25.67 -4.33 75.00
N CYS A 25 26.27 -3.38 75.73
CA CYS A 25 27.72 -3.42 75.99
C CYS A 25 28.07 -4.49 77.04
N GLY A 26 27.37 -4.46 78.18
CA GLY A 26 27.52 -5.43 79.26
C GLY A 26 28.83 -5.31 80.06
N VAL A 27 29.56 -4.20 79.92
CA VAL A 27 30.74 -3.86 80.73
C VAL A 27 30.39 -2.70 81.65
N GLN A 28 30.80 -2.79 82.92
CA GLN A 28 30.73 -1.68 83.86
C GLN A 28 32.13 -1.08 84.05
N PRO A 29 32.31 0.25 83.91
CA PRO A 29 33.61 0.88 84.08
C PRO A 29 33.97 1.00 85.58
N ASP A 30 35.21 0.67 85.94
CA ASP A 30 35.68 0.77 87.34
C ASP A 30 35.96 2.22 87.80
N SER A 31 36.00 3.18 86.87
CA SER A 31 36.23 4.60 87.16
C SER A 31 35.37 5.49 86.27
N ARG A 32 35.17 6.75 86.68
CA ARG A 32 34.45 7.76 85.88
C ARG A 32 35.25 8.32 84.71
N ASN A 33 36.53 7.94 84.55
CA ASN A 33 37.40 8.44 83.49
C ASN A 33 37.83 7.31 82.53
N PHE A 34 37.05 7.15 81.46
CA PHE A 34 37.25 6.15 80.43
C PHE A 34 36.88 6.68 79.04
N VAL A 35 37.40 5.99 78.02
CA VAL A 35 36.98 6.12 76.62
C VAL A 35 36.14 4.90 76.25
N LEU A 36 34.95 5.13 75.71
CA LEU A 36 34.08 4.10 75.14
C LEU A 36 34.24 4.11 73.62
N GLU A 37 34.53 2.94 73.05
CA GLU A 37 34.53 2.72 71.60
C GLU A 37 33.58 1.58 71.25
N TRP A 38 32.65 1.82 70.32
CA TRP A 38 31.88 0.75 69.69
C TRP A 38 32.48 0.43 68.33
N ILE A 39 32.92 -0.82 68.16
CA ILE A 39 33.67 -1.28 66.99
C ILE A 39 32.79 -2.20 66.15
N LYS A 40 32.78 -1.99 64.83
CA LYS A 40 32.13 -2.87 63.84
C LYS A 40 33.17 -3.82 63.26
N GLN A 41 32.85 -5.10 63.14
CA GLN A 41 33.75 -6.10 62.55
C GLN A 41 34.24 -5.67 61.15
N GLY A 42 35.56 -5.73 60.94
CA GLY A 42 36.21 -5.34 59.68
C GLY A 42 36.32 -3.83 59.45
N HIS A 43 35.87 -3.00 60.40
CA HIS A 43 35.95 -1.53 60.35
C HIS A 43 36.49 -0.99 61.69
N GLY A 44 36.85 0.31 61.73
CA GLY A 44 37.24 0.99 62.96
C GLY A 44 36.07 1.25 63.92
N PRO A 45 36.28 2.05 64.99
CA PRO A 45 35.19 2.46 65.86
C PRO A 45 34.14 3.25 65.07
N ILE A 46 32.89 2.82 65.16
CA ILE A 46 31.74 3.52 64.57
C ILE A 46 31.25 4.65 65.47
N TYR A 47 31.59 4.58 66.76
CA TYR A 47 31.27 5.57 67.78
C TYR A 47 32.36 5.58 68.84
N THR A 48 32.83 6.78 69.22
CA THR A 48 33.81 6.99 70.29
C THR A 48 33.35 8.13 71.20
N MET A 49 33.43 7.95 72.50
CA MET A 49 33.07 8.97 73.50
C MET A 49 34.09 8.98 74.65
N LEU A 50 34.40 10.17 75.16
CA LEU A 50 35.19 10.36 76.37
C LEU A 50 34.26 10.70 77.55
N SER A 51 34.18 9.85 78.57
CA SER A 51 33.19 9.97 79.67
C SER A 51 33.12 11.30 80.43
N LEU A 52 34.19 12.10 80.47
CA LEU A 52 34.25 13.37 81.22
C LEU A 52 33.98 14.62 80.36
N GLN A 53 33.94 14.47 79.04
CA GLN A 53 33.68 15.54 78.09
C GLN A 53 32.49 15.06 77.27
N ASP A 54 31.38 15.79 77.23
CA ASP A 54 30.16 15.38 76.49
C ASP A 54 30.36 15.37 74.95
N GLU A 55 31.62 15.26 74.52
CA GLU A 55 32.09 15.15 73.15
C GLU A 55 32.16 13.69 72.72
N HIS A 56 31.58 13.41 71.55
CA HIS A 56 31.62 12.12 70.90
C HIS A 56 31.95 12.29 69.42
N GLN A 57 32.46 11.23 68.82
CA GLN A 57 32.75 11.16 67.39
C GLN A 57 32.06 9.94 66.80
N GLU A 58 31.39 10.14 65.67
CA GLU A 58 30.72 9.09 64.91
C GLU A 58 31.39 8.92 63.55
N ALA A 59 31.54 7.67 63.11
CA ALA A 59 32.02 7.40 61.76
C ALA A 59 31.07 8.01 60.72
N PRO A 60 31.56 8.48 59.55
CA PRO A 60 30.77 9.24 58.58
C PRO A 60 29.42 8.60 58.19
N GLY A 61 29.35 7.26 58.05
CA GLY A 61 28.13 6.53 57.70
C GLY A 61 27.13 6.32 58.84
N TYR A 62 27.45 6.77 60.05
CA TYR A 62 26.66 6.59 61.26
C TYR A 62 26.20 7.91 61.90
N LYS A 63 26.65 9.06 61.37
CA LYS A 63 26.33 10.40 61.85
C LYS A 63 24.84 10.58 62.16
N HIS A 64 24.53 10.97 63.40
CA HIS A 64 23.20 11.23 63.94
C HIS A 64 22.27 10.00 63.97
N ARG A 65 22.81 8.78 63.82
CA ARG A 65 22.03 7.53 63.88
C ARG A 65 22.26 6.73 65.15
N LEU A 66 23.19 7.16 66.00
CA LEU A 66 23.63 6.44 67.18
C LEU A 66 23.43 7.28 68.44
N VAL A 67 23.04 6.63 69.52
CA VAL A 67 22.94 7.23 70.86
C VAL A 67 23.45 6.21 71.87
N VAL A 68 24.40 6.61 72.71
CA VAL A 68 24.84 5.76 73.82
C VAL A 68 23.92 5.95 75.02
N GLN A 69 23.52 4.83 75.64
CA GLN A 69 22.68 4.80 76.83
C GLN A 69 23.53 4.86 78.12
N SER A 70 22.87 5.11 79.26
CA SER A 70 23.54 5.24 80.57
C SER A 70 24.32 3.99 81.02
N ASP A 71 23.98 2.82 80.49
CA ASP A 71 24.64 1.53 80.74
C ASP A 71 25.74 1.22 79.70
N LEU A 72 26.15 2.22 78.90
CA LEU A 72 27.12 2.14 77.80
C LEU A 72 26.65 1.35 76.57
N SER A 73 25.39 0.90 76.54
CA SER A 73 24.80 0.23 75.38
C SER A 73 24.60 1.22 74.22
N LEU A 74 24.79 0.75 72.98
CA LEU A 74 24.65 1.59 71.78
C LEU A 74 23.27 1.42 71.18
N LYS A 75 22.46 2.47 71.18
CA LYS A 75 21.17 2.51 70.50
C LYS A 75 21.33 3.05 69.08
N PHE A 76 20.97 2.24 68.11
CA PHE A 76 20.69 2.69 66.75
C PHE A 76 19.30 3.32 66.72
N LEU A 77 19.19 4.56 66.26
CA LEU A 77 17.91 5.26 66.08
C LEU A 77 17.14 4.76 64.85
N LYS A 78 17.88 4.34 63.81
CA LYS A 78 17.31 3.78 62.59
C LYS A 78 18.30 2.86 61.90
N LEU A 79 17.95 1.58 61.84
CA LEU A 79 18.72 0.56 61.15
C LEU A 79 18.61 0.67 59.63
N SER A 80 19.73 0.43 58.95
CA SER A 80 19.85 0.20 57.51
C SER A 80 20.25 -1.26 57.25
N ILE A 81 19.91 -1.79 56.07
CA ILE A 81 20.29 -3.15 55.64
C ILE A 81 21.82 -3.39 55.71
N ASN A 82 22.63 -2.34 55.59
CA ASN A 82 24.09 -2.40 55.63
C ASN A 82 24.68 -2.37 57.06
N ASP A 83 23.83 -2.21 58.07
CA ASP A 83 24.26 -2.21 59.47
C ASP A 83 24.39 -3.63 60.04
N GLY A 84 24.01 -4.67 59.29
CA GLY A 84 24.24 -6.06 59.68
C GLY A 84 25.72 -6.39 59.79
N ALA A 85 26.19 -6.70 61.00
CA ALA A 85 27.58 -7.04 61.31
C ALA A 85 27.70 -7.53 62.75
N THR A 86 28.90 -7.98 63.12
CA THR A 86 29.25 -8.18 64.54
C THR A 86 29.81 -6.89 65.12
N TYR A 87 29.31 -6.47 66.27
CA TYR A 87 29.75 -5.29 67.01
C TYR A 87 30.28 -5.67 68.38
N TRP A 88 31.16 -4.86 68.97
CA TRP A 88 31.55 -4.98 70.37
C TRP A 88 31.94 -3.62 70.94
N CYS A 89 31.67 -3.41 72.22
CA CYS A 89 32.16 -2.24 72.92
C CYS A 89 33.54 -2.51 73.53
N VAL A 90 34.37 -1.48 73.60
CA VAL A 90 35.66 -1.48 74.29
C VAL A 90 35.68 -0.28 75.23
N VAL A 91 35.94 -0.52 76.50
CA VAL A 91 36.11 0.51 77.52
C VAL A 91 37.59 0.59 77.88
N LYS A 92 38.24 1.72 77.56
CA LYS A 92 39.66 1.97 77.84
C LYS A 92 39.78 2.93 79.02
N GLN A 93 40.43 2.50 80.10
CA GLN A 93 40.72 3.39 81.24
C GLN A 93 41.99 4.20 80.95
N LEU A 94 41.92 5.53 81.06
CA LEU A 94 43.06 6.40 80.75
C LEU A 94 44.23 6.25 81.74
N ASN A 95 43.96 5.72 82.94
CA ASN A 95 44.94 5.56 84.02
C ASN A 95 45.58 4.16 84.10
N ARG A 96 45.21 3.21 83.21
CA ARG A 96 45.79 1.84 83.16
C ARG A 96 45.92 1.36 81.71
N PRO A 97 47.14 1.15 81.18
CA PRO A 97 47.36 0.74 79.79
C PRO A 97 47.09 -0.75 79.49
N ALA A 98 46.80 -1.58 80.50
CA ALA A 98 46.39 -2.97 80.31
C ALA A 98 44.88 -3.05 80.06
N SER A 99 44.48 -3.32 78.81
CA SER A 99 43.09 -3.54 78.41
C SER A 99 42.55 -4.90 78.88
N ILE A 100 41.38 -4.94 79.55
CA ILE A 100 40.36 -6.02 79.59
C ILE A 100 39.08 -5.38 80.21
N PRO A 101 37.83 -5.77 79.85
CA PRO A 101 37.40 -6.70 78.81
C PRO A 101 36.73 -5.98 77.62
N ALA A 102 36.86 -6.53 76.41
CA ALA A 102 35.89 -6.23 75.35
C ALA A 102 34.51 -6.70 75.83
N GLY A 103 33.49 -5.86 75.68
CA GLY A 103 32.12 -6.22 76.01
C GLY A 103 31.61 -7.36 75.15
N LYS A 104 30.34 -7.73 75.38
CA LYS A 104 29.73 -8.84 74.65
C LYS A 104 29.83 -8.58 73.15
N LYS A 105 30.26 -9.58 72.38
CA LYS A 105 30.17 -9.53 70.92
C LYS A 105 28.69 -9.63 70.54
N VAL A 106 28.18 -8.67 69.79
CA VAL A 106 26.80 -8.62 69.34
C VAL A 106 26.76 -8.90 67.85
N HIS A 107 26.29 -10.07 67.46
CA HIS A 107 26.04 -10.39 66.06
C HIS A 107 24.65 -9.87 65.67
N LEU A 108 24.60 -8.79 64.89
CA LEU A 108 23.38 -8.13 64.45
C LEU A 108 23.02 -8.57 63.02
N VAL A 109 21.87 -9.22 62.87
CA VAL A 109 21.27 -9.53 61.58
C VAL A 109 20.13 -8.54 61.32
N ILE A 110 20.07 -7.97 60.13
CA ILE A 110 19.03 -7.00 59.77
C ILE A 110 17.99 -7.67 58.88
N HIS A 111 16.79 -7.87 59.41
CA HIS A 111 15.63 -8.28 58.63
C HIS A 111 15.00 -7.05 57.93
N SER A 112 14.38 -7.26 56.78
CA SER A 112 13.71 -6.23 55.98
C SER A 112 12.44 -6.78 55.32
N PRO A 113 11.37 -5.96 55.20
CA PRO A 113 10.15 -6.38 54.52
C PRO A 113 10.40 -6.63 53.02
N PRO A 114 9.50 -7.35 52.33
CA PRO A 114 9.65 -7.62 50.92
C PRO A 114 9.54 -6.34 50.08
N VAL A 115 10.28 -6.28 48.97
CA VAL A 115 10.22 -5.21 47.95
C VAL A 115 10.29 -5.85 46.56
N PHE A 116 9.35 -5.49 45.68
CA PHE A 116 9.36 -5.99 44.30
C PHE A 116 10.56 -5.45 43.51
N GLN A 117 11.26 -6.36 42.83
CA GLN A 117 12.37 -6.06 41.93
C GLN A 117 11.92 -6.13 40.46
N LYS A 118 11.07 -7.09 40.12
CA LYS A 118 10.52 -7.28 38.77
C LYS A 118 9.09 -7.78 38.86
N VAL A 119 8.19 -7.10 38.16
CA VAL A 119 6.77 -7.46 38.03
C VAL A 119 6.36 -7.42 36.56
N PRO A 120 5.34 -8.18 36.15
CA PRO A 120 4.84 -8.14 34.78
C PRO A 120 3.95 -6.90 34.54
N SER A 121 3.54 -6.68 33.30
CA SER A 121 2.57 -5.63 32.96
C SER A 121 1.27 -5.82 33.73
N PRO A 122 0.63 -4.72 34.22
CA PRO A 122 -0.61 -4.81 35.00
C PRO A 122 -1.79 -5.33 34.18
N GLU A 123 -1.74 -5.18 32.85
CA GLU A 123 -2.70 -5.77 31.92
C GLU A 123 -1.97 -6.63 30.88
N ILE A 124 -2.47 -7.84 30.66
CA ILE A 124 -1.87 -8.82 29.76
C ILE A 124 -2.94 -9.34 28.81
N PHE A 125 -2.71 -9.12 27.52
CA PHE A 125 -3.59 -9.59 26.44
C PHE A 125 -2.98 -10.82 25.77
N LYS A 126 -3.76 -11.91 25.69
CA LYS A 126 -3.33 -13.18 25.09
C LYS A 126 -4.39 -13.75 24.16
N LYS A 127 -3.99 -14.50 23.13
CA LYS A 127 -4.96 -15.22 22.29
C LYS A 127 -5.45 -16.48 23.03
N LEU A 128 -6.64 -16.94 22.67
CA LEU A 128 -7.14 -18.23 23.13
C LEU A 128 -6.16 -19.34 22.70
N HIS A 129 -5.95 -20.32 23.56
CA HIS A 129 -5.01 -21.44 23.37
C HIS A 129 -3.51 -21.09 23.40
N ASP A 130 -3.13 -19.81 23.54
CA ASP A 130 -1.74 -19.45 23.82
C ASP A 130 -1.30 -19.92 25.22
N SER A 131 0.01 -19.84 25.48
CA SER A 131 0.55 -19.96 26.83
C SER A 131 0.83 -18.58 27.47
N LEU A 132 0.54 -18.50 28.77
CA LEU A 132 0.96 -17.43 29.65
C LEU A 132 2.24 -17.88 30.36
N ASN A 133 3.24 -17.00 30.39
CA ASN A 133 4.42 -17.17 31.23
C ASN A 133 4.79 -15.79 31.79
N ILE A 134 4.51 -15.58 33.08
CA ILE A 134 4.80 -14.32 33.77
C ILE A 134 5.62 -14.61 35.03
N SER A 135 6.44 -13.64 35.42
CA SER A 135 7.33 -13.79 36.57
C SER A 135 7.24 -12.59 37.49
N CYS A 136 7.38 -12.87 38.78
CA CYS A 136 7.39 -11.90 39.84
C CYS A 136 8.59 -12.18 40.75
N GLN A 137 9.36 -11.14 41.05
CA GLN A 137 10.59 -11.24 41.84
C GLN A 137 10.57 -10.17 42.92
N ALA A 138 10.85 -10.57 44.15
CA ALA A 138 10.96 -9.68 45.29
C ALA A 138 12.24 -9.98 46.08
N THR A 139 12.73 -8.96 46.77
CA THR A 139 13.90 -9.01 47.66
C THR A 139 13.47 -8.67 49.08
N GLY A 140 14.22 -9.11 50.08
CA GLY A 140 13.92 -8.94 51.50
C GLY A 140 14.81 -9.87 52.33
N ASN A 141 14.88 -9.64 53.63
CA ASN A 141 15.59 -10.54 54.54
C ASN A 141 14.68 -10.89 55.73
N PRO A 142 14.33 -12.16 55.94
CA PRO A 142 14.60 -13.34 55.12
C PRO A 142 14.04 -13.20 53.70
N LEU A 143 14.60 -13.96 52.75
CA LEU A 143 14.19 -13.92 51.35
C LEU A 143 12.68 -14.18 51.22
N PRO A 144 11.90 -13.29 50.58
CA PRO A 144 10.46 -13.43 50.52
C PRO A 144 10.03 -14.59 49.64
N THR A 145 8.95 -15.25 50.05
CA THR A 145 8.30 -16.29 49.26
C THR A 145 7.28 -15.65 48.32
N ILE A 146 7.29 -16.07 47.06
CA ILE A 146 6.34 -15.61 46.03
C ILE A 146 5.17 -16.58 45.95
N THR A 147 3.95 -16.07 46.11
CA THR A 147 2.69 -16.81 45.98
C THR A 147 1.80 -16.15 44.93
N TRP A 148 1.23 -16.94 44.03
CA TRP A 148 0.26 -16.43 43.04
C TRP A 148 -1.17 -16.67 43.53
N LEU A 149 -1.96 -15.61 43.48
CA LEU A 149 -3.38 -15.63 43.84
C LEU A 149 -4.24 -15.40 42.60
N ARG A 150 -5.44 -15.98 42.59
CA ARG A 150 -6.51 -15.67 41.63
C ARG A 150 -7.78 -15.36 42.40
N ASN A 151 -8.35 -14.18 42.19
CA ASN A 151 -9.52 -13.70 42.94
C ASN A 151 -9.35 -13.80 44.48
N GLY A 152 -8.12 -13.69 44.98
CA GLY A 152 -7.79 -13.80 46.41
C GLY A 152 -7.46 -15.22 46.90
N GLU A 153 -7.66 -16.26 46.10
CA GLU A 153 -7.36 -17.65 46.46
C GLU A 153 -6.02 -18.11 45.90
N ARG A 154 -5.30 -18.95 46.65
CA ARG A 154 -4.01 -19.51 46.21
C ARG A 154 -4.23 -20.48 45.05
N LEU A 155 -3.44 -20.33 43.99
CA LEU A 155 -3.44 -21.28 42.89
C LEU A 155 -2.74 -22.58 43.29
N GLU A 156 -3.30 -23.72 42.86
CA GLU A 156 -2.74 -25.06 43.10
C GLU A 156 -1.44 -25.28 42.30
N GLU A 157 -0.50 -26.05 42.88
CA GLU A 157 0.86 -26.25 42.36
C GLU A 157 0.91 -26.88 40.95
N GLU A 158 -0.13 -27.58 40.49
CA GLU A 158 -0.18 -28.14 39.13
C GLU A 158 -0.18 -27.08 38.01
N LYS A 159 -0.61 -25.84 38.33
CA LYS A 159 -0.55 -24.68 37.42
C LYS A 159 0.73 -23.85 37.60
N ILE A 160 1.68 -24.36 38.38
CA ILE A 160 2.89 -23.66 38.75
C ILE A 160 4.09 -24.57 38.48
N GLN A 161 4.93 -24.20 37.52
CA GLN A 161 6.35 -24.48 37.73
C GLN A 161 6.83 -23.48 38.79
N THR A 162 6.57 -23.77 40.07
CA THR A 162 6.94 -22.95 41.24
C THR A 162 8.44 -23.03 41.50
N SER A 163 9.27 -22.93 40.46
CA SER A 163 10.66 -22.60 40.65
C SER A 163 10.79 -21.09 40.47
N LYS A 164 10.97 -20.36 41.58
CA LYS A 164 11.48 -18.97 41.56
C LYS A 164 10.50 -17.89 41.02
N GLY A 165 9.21 -17.98 41.37
CA GLY A 165 8.27 -16.85 41.18
C GLY A 165 7.59 -16.74 39.81
N TYR A 166 7.50 -17.83 39.03
CA TYR A 166 6.82 -17.87 37.73
C TYR A 166 5.39 -18.41 37.84
N LEU A 167 4.49 -17.90 36.99
CA LEU A 167 3.16 -18.46 36.72
C LEU A 167 3.09 -18.84 35.24
N ILE A 168 2.87 -20.13 34.98
CA ILE A 168 2.79 -20.68 33.63
C ILE A 168 1.43 -21.35 33.44
N ILE A 169 0.62 -20.80 32.53
CA ILE A 169 -0.67 -21.40 32.16
C ILE A 169 -0.57 -21.80 30.69
N LEU A 170 -0.71 -23.08 30.40
CA LEU A 170 -0.69 -23.60 29.03
C LEU A 170 -2.12 -23.67 28.49
N ASN A 171 -2.28 -23.48 27.17
CA ASN A 171 -3.56 -23.61 26.47
C ASN A 171 -4.68 -22.82 27.15
N LEU A 172 -4.50 -21.50 27.22
CA LEU A 172 -5.42 -20.56 27.88
C LEU A 172 -6.86 -20.74 27.39
N LYS A 173 -7.79 -20.85 28.35
CA LYS A 173 -9.24 -20.91 28.13
C LYS A 173 -9.90 -19.60 28.58
N GLU A 174 -11.09 -19.29 28.08
CA GLU A 174 -11.85 -18.11 28.53
C GLU A 174 -11.97 -18.02 30.06
N SER A 175 -12.13 -19.17 30.70
CA SER A 175 -12.17 -19.32 32.16
C SER A 175 -10.85 -19.02 32.87
N ASP A 176 -9.76 -18.69 32.19
CA ASP A 176 -8.47 -18.27 32.78
C ASP A 176 -8.30 -16.74 32.77
N ALA A 177 -9.22 -15.99 32.16
CA ALA A 177 -9.23 -14.53 32.27
C ALA A 177 -9.59 -14.07 33.70
N GLY A 178 -9.16 -12.87 34.06
CA GLY A 178 -9.51 -12.23 35.33
C GLY A 178 -8.31 -11.70 36.09
N LYS A 179 -8.51 -11.47 37.39
CA LYS A 179 -7.53 -10.84 38.28
C LYS A 179 -6.61 -11.89 38.92
N TYR A 180 -5.32 -11.70 38.74
CA TYR A 180 -4.24 -12.44 39.37
C TYR A 180 -3.44 -11.49 40.25
N SER A 181 -2.88 -11.98 41.34
CA SER A 181 -2.02 -11.17 42.21
C SER A 181 -0.75 -11.93 42.54
N CYS A 182 0.40 -11.30 42.36
CA CYS A 182 1.65 -11.79 42.92
C CYS A 182 1.77 -11.28 44.36
N LEU A 183 1.86 -12.19 45.32
CA LEU A 183 2.07 -11.90 46.73
C LEU A 183 3.51 -12.25 47.11
N ALA A 184 4.26 -11.27 47.62
CA ALA A 184 5.59 -11.49 48.17
C ALA A 184 5.55 -11.29 49.69
N SER A 185 5.94 -12.32 50.44
CA SER A 185 5.74 -12.35 51.90
C SER A 185 6.97 -12.92 52.62
N ASN A 186 7.36 -12.31 53.73
CA ASN A 186 8.31 -12.85 54.70
C ASN A 186 7.80 -12.59 56.14
N ASP A 187 8.57 -12.97 57.15
CA ASP A 187 8.22 -12.80 58.58
C ASP A 187 8.12 -11.32 59.02
N ILE A 188 8.58 -10.37 58.20
CA ILE A 188 8.53 -8.93 58.50
C ILE A 188 7.33 -8.25 57.84
N GLY A 189 6.88 -8.72 56.67
CA GLY A 189 5.74 -8.10 55.99
C GLY A 189 5.37 -8.75 54.67
N GLU A 190 4.39 -8.13 54.02
CA GLU A 190 3.78 -8.64 52.80
C GLU A 190 3.43 -7.50 51.84
N ILE A 191 3.66 -7.72 50.55
CA ILE A 191 3.27 -6.81 49.47
C ILE A 191 2.60 -7.59 48.33
N SER A 192 1.69 -6.95 47.61
CA SER A 192 0.96 -7.57 46.49
C SER A 192 0.99 -6.71 45.24
N TYR A 193 0.99 -7.36 44.06
CA TYR A 193 0.91 -6.70 42.76
C TYR A 193 -0.15 -7.37 41.89
N ASP A 194 -1.15 -6.59 41.50
CA ASP A 194 -2.31 -7.04 40.75
C ASP A 194 -2.08 -7.00 39.23
N ILE A 195 -2.54 -8.05 38.55
CA ILE A 195 -2.43 -8.26 37.11
C ILE A 195 -3.79 -8.70 36.58
N ARG A 196 -4.21 -8.14 35.45
CA ARG A 196 -5.43 -8.53 34.75
C ARG A 196 -5.09 -9.26 33.47
N ILE A 197 -5.56 -10.50 33.36
CA ILE A 197 -5.44 -11.30 32.14
C ILE A 197 -6.73 -11.15 31.34
N GLN A 198 -6.58 -10.78 30.07
CA GLN A 198 -7.68 -10.57 29.14
C GLN A 198 -7.38 -11.27 27.81
N PHE A 199 -8.42 -11.66 27.08
CA PHE A 199 -8.26 -12.24 25.77
C PHE A 199 -8.16 -11.16 24.70
N SER A 200 -7.11 -11.23 23.89
CA SER A 200 -6.93 -10.34 22.76
C SER A 200 -7.85 -10.77 21.61
N LYS A 201 -8.50 -9.79 20.97
CA LYS A 201 -9.24 -9.93 19.73
C LYS A 201 -8.63 -8.99 18.70
N GLY A 202 -8.36 -9.52 17.52
CA GLY A 202 -7.87 -8.69 16.42
C GLY A 202 -8.88 -7.62 16.02
N ALA A 203 -8.39 -6.63 15.29
CA ALA A 203 -9.25 -5.57 14.77
C ALA A 203 -10.40 -6.14 13.93
N TYR A 204 -11.56 -5.49 13.97
CA TYR A 204 -12.70 -5.80 13.13
C TYR A 204 -13.58 -4.57 12.93
N PHE A 205 -14.35 -4.57 11.84
CA PHE A 205 -15.34 -3.54 11.54
C PHE A 205 -16.73 -4.05 11.95
N GLU A 206 -17.37 -3.37 12.90
CA GLU A 206 -18.78 -3.62 13.20
C GLU A 206 -19.67 -3.11 12.08
N HIS A 207 -19.32 -1.94 11.53
CA HIS A 207 -19.93 -1.37 10.35
C HIS A 207 -18.83 -1.11 9.31
N PRO A 208 -18.94 -1.68 8.09
CA PRO A 208 -17.96 -1.40 7.04
C PRO A 208 -18.06 0.06 6.60
N ILE A 209 -16.95 0.59 6.05
CA ILE A 209 -16.97 1.89 5.41
C ILE A 209 -17.94 1.87 4.21
N SER A 210 -18.61 2.99 3.96
CA SER A 210 -19.60 3.11 2.89
C SER A 210 -19.03 3.88 1.71
N ASN A 211 -19.57 3.62 0.51
CA ASN A 211 -19.27 4.42 -0.68
C ASN A 211 -19.64 5.88 -0.44
N VAL A 212 -18.81 6.79 -0.94
CA VAL A 212 -19.04 8.23 -0.83
C VAL A 212 -18.93 8.90 -2.18
N THR A 213 -19.66 9.99 -2.36
CA THR A 213 -19.54 10.86 -3.52
C THR A 213 -19.05 12.22 -3.07
N ALA A 214 -18.01 12.74 -3.70
CA ALA A 214 -17.45 14.07 -3.44
C ALA A 214 -17.40 14.89 -4.73
N VAL A 215 -17.38 16.22 -4.61
CA VAL A 215 -17.27 17.12 -5.77
C VAL A 215 -15.80 17.52 -5.93
N ALA A 216 -15.29 17.55 -7.16
CA ALA A 216 -13.94 18.02 -7.45
C ALA A 216 -13.72 19.44 -6.89
N GLY A 217 -12.58 19.64 -6.21
CA GLY A 217 -12.24 20.86 -5.49
C GLY A 217 -12.76 20.93 -4.06
N SER A 218 -13.68 20.05 -3.63
CA SER A 218 -14.18 20.03 -2.26
C SER A 218 -13.23 19.33 -1.29
N GLU A 219 -13.56 19.42 -0.01
CA GLU A 219 -12.94 18.64 1.05
C GLU A 219 -13.78 17.38 1.33
N LEU A 220 -13.14 16.22 1.38
CA LEU A 220 -13.76 14.95 1.76
C LEU A 220 -13.31 14.55 3.17
N PHE A 221 -14.26 14.10 3.98
CA PHE A 221 -14.04 13.44 5.26
C PHE A 221 -14.68 12.04 5.22
N TRP A 222 -13.86 10.99 5.30
CA TRP A 222 -14.29 9.60 5.18
C TRP A 222 -14.06 8.85 6.49
N PRO A 223 -15.13 8.59 7.28
CA PRO A 223 -14.98 7.97 8.58
C PRO A 223 -14.59 6.49 8.46
N CYS A 224 -13.70 6.05 9.35
CA CYS A 224 -13.37 4.63 9.50
C CYS A 224 -13.13 4.31 10.97
N HIS A 225 -13.97 3.41 11.49
CA HIS A 225 -13.97 3.05 12.91
C HIS A 225 -13.96 1.53 13.06
N ALA A 226 -12.81 0.99 13.46
CA ALA A 226 -12.66 -0.40 13.85
C ALA A 226 -12.73 -0.55 15.38
N LYS A 227 -13.07 -1.76 15.82
CA LYS A 227 -13.01 -2.19 17.22
C LYS A 227 -11.93 -3.26 17.36
N ALA A 228 -11.29 -3.34 18.52
CA ALA A 228 -10.26 -4.33 18.82
C ALA A 228 -10.09 -4.51 20.33
N GLU A 229 -9.45 -5.61 20.72
CA GLU A 229 -9.05 -5.88 22.11
C GLU A 229 -7.57 -6.32 22.13
N PRO A 230 -6.62 -5.53 22.64
CA PRO A 230 -6.79 -4.19 23.21
C PRO A 230 -7.26 -3.14 22.20
N PRO A 231 -7.85 -2.01 22.66
CA PRO A 231 -8.46 -1.00 21.79
C PRO A 231 -7.47 -0.11 21.05
N SER A 232 -6.17 -0.21 21.33
CA SER A 232 -5.14 0.56 20.65
C SER A 232 -5.00 0.10 19.20
N LEU A 233 -5.42 0.94 18.26
CA LEU A 233 -5.45 0.66 16.83
C LEU A 233 -4.47 1.54 16.06
N HIS A 234 -3.79 0.92 15.10
CA HIS A 234 -3.04 1.59 14.05
C HIS A 234 -3.85 1.51 12.74
N TYR A 235 -3.94 2.62 12.02
CA TYR A 235 -4.71 2.75 10.80
C TYR A 235 -3.82 3.12 9.62
N LYS A 236 -4.16 2.57 8.46
CA LYS A 236 -3.65 3.03 7.16
C LYS A 236 -4.73 2.96 6.11
N TRP A 237 -4.60 3.78 5.08
CA TRP A 237 -5.52 3.82 3.95
C TRP A 237 -4.82 3.44 2.66
N LEU A 238 -5.48 2.59 1.88
CA LEU A 238 -5.02 2.14 0.57
C LEU A 238 -5.91 2.75 -0.52
N LYS A 239 -5.33 3.11 -1.66
CA LYS A 239 -6.02 3.35 -2.93
C LYS A 239 -5.64 2.22 -3.88
N GLY A 240 -6.63 1.43 -4.32
CA GLY A 240 -6.36 0.10 -4.88
C GLY A 240 -5.60 -0.77 -3.87
N GLU A 241 -4.40 -1.23 -4.24
CA GLU A 241 -3.55 -2.09 -3.39
C GLU A 241 -2.43 -1.33 -2.66
N LYS A 242 -2.21 -0.04 -2.98
CA LYS A 242 -1.09 0.73 -2.46
C LYS A 242 -1.53 1.69 -1.37
N GLU A 243 -0.70 1.82 -0.33
CA GLU A 243 -0.94 2.79 0.73
C GLU A 243 -0.81 4.21 0.20
N ILE A 244 -1.75 5.08 0.58
CA ILE A 244 -1.83 6.45 0.08
C ILE A 244 -0.52 7.21 0.32
N ALA A 245 0.14 7.00 1.46
CA ALA A 245 1.40 7.65 1.81
C ALA A 245 2.56 7.33 0.83
N PHE A 246 2.47 6.24 0.07
CA PHE A 246 3.53 5.78 -0.85
C PHE A 246 3.13 5.87 -2.33
N LEU A 247 2.05 6.59 -2.66
CA LEU A 247 1.65 6.81 -4.05
C LEU A 247 2.55 7.87 -4.72
N ASN A 248 2.98 7.59 -5.95
CA ASN A 248 3.66 8.58 -6.80
C ASN A 248 2.64 9.50 -7.49
N THR A 249 1.78 10.16 -6.72
CA THR A 249 0.73 11.07 -7.21
C THR A 249 0.66 12.32 -6.32
N GLY A 250 -0.26 13.26 -6.61
CA GLY A 250 -0.53 14.39 -5.72
C GLY A 250 -1.30 14.02 -4.44
N LEU A 251 -1.97 12.87 -4.40
CA LEU A 251 -2.86 12.45 -3.31
C LEU A 251 -2.19 12.37 -1.91
N PRO A 252 -0.96 11.84 -1.73
CA PRO A 252 -0.31 11.80 -0.41
C PRO A 252 -0.15 13.18 0.24
N PHE A 253 0.07 14.23 -0.57
CA PHE A 253 0.31 15.59 -0.06
C PHE A 253 -0.96 16.33 0.36
N ARG A 254 -2.11 15.86 -0.12
CA ARG A 254 -3.43 16.45 0.12
C ARG A 254 -4.37 15.55 0.90
N SER A 255 -3.84 14.46 1.44
CA SER A 255 -4.58 13.53 2.29
C SER A 255 -3.98 13.46 3.69
N LYS A 256 -4.82 13.19 4.67
CA LYS A 256 -4.42 13.04 6.07
C LYS A 256 -5.27 11.95 6.74
N VAL A 257 -4.62 11.08 7.51
CA VAL A 257 -5.30 10.06 8.31
C VAL A 257 -5.25 10.48 9.78
N GLU A 258 -6.42 10.66 10.40
CA GLU A 258 -6.55 11.04 11.81
C GLU A 258 -7.55 10.12 12.50
N ASN A 259 -7.11 9.39 13.53
CA ASN A 259 -7.94 8.44 14.30
C ASN A 259 -8.73 7.47 13.39
N GLY A 260 -8.09 7.01 12.30
CA GLY A 260 -8.70 6.15 11.30
C GLY A 260 -9.44 6.87 10.17
N ASN A 261 -9.86 8.12 10.34
CA ASN A 261 -10.60 8.86 9.31
C ASN A 261 -9.66 9.37 8.22
N LEU A 262 -10.05 9.23 6.95
CA LEU A 262 -9.32 9.79 5.82
C LEU A 262 -9.91 11.14 5.43
N LYS A 263 -9.06 12.15 5.41
CA LYS A 263 -9.37 13.49 4.90
C LYS A 263 -8.64 13.70 3.58
N ILE A 264 -9.33 14.19 2.54
CA ILE A 264 -8.74 14.55 1.24
C ILE A 264 -9.16 15.98 0.90
N SER A 265 -8.21 16.89 0.64
CA SER A 265 -8.51 18.29 0.34
C SER A 265 -7.38 18.97 -0.46
N PRO A 266 -7.62 19.41 -1.71
CA PRO A 266 -8.86 19.25 -2.49
C PRO A 266 -9.02 17.85 -3.08
N VAL A 267 -10.25 17.41 -3.29
CA VAL A 267 -10.59 16.22 -4.09
C VAL A 267 -10.35 16.51 -5.57
N GLN A 268 -9.73 15.58 -6.29
CA GLN A 268 -9.46 15.66 -7.72
C GLN A 268 -10.20 14.55 -8.48
N GLU A 269 -10.44 14.73 -9.77
CA GLU A 269 -11.18 13.76 -10.58
C GLU A 269 -10.49 12.39 -10.63
N GLU A 270 -9.16 12.38 -10.70
CA GLU A 270 -8.35 11.16 -10.66
C GLU A 270 -8.43 10.41 -9.32
N ASP A 271 -9.10 10.95 -8.30
CA ASP A 271 -9.31 10.26 -7.03
C ASP A 271 -10.36 9.18 -7.08
N HIS A 272 -11.19 9.15 -8.11
CA HIS A 272 -12.25 8.15 -8.23
C HIS A 272 -11.65 6.74 -8.25
N ASP A 273 -11.88 5.95 -7.21
CA ASP A 273 -11.30 4.61 -7.08
C ASP A 273 -11.89 3.86 -5.88
N TRP A 274 -11.49 2.60 -5.72
CA TRP A 274 -11.65 1.84 -4.50
C TRP A 274 -10.60 2.23 -3.46
N TYR A 275 -11.08 2.55 -2.27
CA TYR A 275 -10.26 2.82 -1.10
C TYR A 275 -10.48 1.75 -0.05
N SER A 276 -9.43 1.41 0.69
CA SER A 276 -9.51 0.46 1.79
C SER A 276 -8.95 1.06 3.07
N CYS A 277 -9.75 1.10 4.11
CA CYS A 277 -9.29 1.37 5.46
C CYS A 277 -8.79 0.06 6.09
N VAL A 278 -7.55 0.08 6.57
CA VAL A 278 -6.91 -1.06 7.23
C VAL A 278 -6.66 -0.70 8.68
N ALA A 279 -7.11 -1.55 9.59
CA ALA A 279 -6.99 -1.37 11.02
C ALA A 279 -6.30 -2.59 11.66
N GLU A 280 -5.33 -2.36 12.55
CA GLU A 280 -4.60 -3.41 13.24
C GLU A 280 -4.26 -3.03 14.68
N ASN A 281 -4.27 -3.99 15.59
CA ASN A 281 -3.83 -3.82 16.99
C ASN A 281 -2.65 -4.74 17.35
N GLY A 282 -1.98 -5.31 16.35
CA GLY A 282 -0.93 -6.32 16.55
C GLY A 282 -1.44 -7.73 16.88
N PHE A 283 -2.75 -7.91 17.05
CA PHE A 283 -3.38 -9.21 17.28
C PHE A 283 -4.25 -9.62 16.09
N GLY A 284 -4.19 -10.89 15.72
CA GLY A 284 -4.93 -11.42 14.57
C GLY A 284 -4.39 -10.92 13.22
N LYS A 285 -5.21 -11.05 12.17
CA LYS A 285 -4.94 -10.42 10.86
C LYS A 285 -5.49 -8.99 10.87
N PRO A 286 -4.86 -8.05 10.15
CA PRO A 286 -5.43 -6.71 9.98
C PRO A 286 -6.85 -6.79 9.40
N ALA A 287 -7.77 -5.99 9.96
CA ALA A 287 -9.09 -5.84 9.39
C ALA A 287 -9.02 -4.89 8.21
N ILE A 288 -9.79 -5.19 7.16
CA ILE A 288 -9.87 -4.39 5.95
C ILE A 288 -11.34 -4.12 5.65
N SER A 289 -11.68 -2.87 5.40
CA SER A 289 -12.99 -2.46 4.88
C SER A 289 -12.79 -1.55 3.68
N SER A 290 -13.50 -1.83 2.59
CA SER A 290 -13.30 -1.18 1.30
C SER A 290 -14.58 -0.54 0.80
N ALA A 291 -14.46 0.64 0.18
CA ALA A 291 -15.56 1.37 -0.43
C ALA A 291 -15.07 2.22 -1.60
N PHE A 292 -16.00 2.55 -2.50
CA PHE A 292 -15.74 3.32 -3.71
C PHE A 292 -15.93 4.82 -3.47
N LEU A 293 -14.96 5.62 -3.93
CA LEU A 293 -15.06 7.07 -4.03
C LEU A 293 -15.53 7.43 -5.43
N ASN A 294 -16.72 7.98 -5.54
CA ASN A 294 -17.18 8.60 -6.76
C ASN A 294 -16.87 10.11 -6.73
N VAL A 295 -16.29 10.65 -7.81
CA VAL A 295 -15.94 12.09 -7.88
C VAL A 295 -16.78 12.77 -8.94
N TYR A 296 -17.63 13.70 -8.51
CA TYR A 296 -18.43 14.55 -9.39
C TYR A 296 -17.65 15.78 -9.85
N TYR A 297 -17.69 16.06 -11.15
CA TYR A 297 -17.05 17.17 -11.83
C TYR A 297 -17.96 17.71 -12.96
N LEU A 298 -17.79 18.99 -13.29
CA LEU A 298 -18.53 19.64 -14.37
C LEU A 298 -18.19 19.03 -15.75
N PRO A 299 -19.08 19.10 -16.76
CA PRO A 299 -18.81 18.52 -18.06
C PRO A 299 -17.63 19.19 -18.76
N ARG A 300 -16.84 18.44 -19.52
CA ARG A 300 -15.79 18.97 -20.40
C ARG A 300 -15.96 18.47 -21.83
N ILE A 301 -15.65 19.34 -22.79
CA ILE A 301 -15.55 18.94 -24.20
C ILE A 301 -14.14 18.42 -24.44
N LEU A 302 -14.03 17.21 -24.99
CA LEU A 302 -12.74 16.58 -25.20
C LEU A 302 -11.97 17.23 -26.36
N PRO A 303 -10.63 17.38 -26.27
CA PRO A 303 -9.79 17.89 -27.35
C PRO A 303 -9.87 17.08 -28.66
N SER A 304 -10.36 15.84 -28.58
CA SER A 304 -10.59 14.99 -29.74
C SER A 304 -11.88 15.32 -30.51
N THR A 305 -12.62 16.35 -30.07
CA THR A 305 -13.74 16.94 -30.82
C THR A 305 -13.17 17.83 -31.94
N PRO A 306 -13.51 17.59 -33.21
CA PRO A 306 -13.00 18.41 -34.31
C PRO A 306 -13.58 19.82 -34.27
N GLY A 307 -12.71 20.84 -34.33
CA GLY A 307 -13.12 22.25 -34.45
C GLY A 307 -13.66 22.61 -35.85
N ILE A 308 -13.44 21.77 -36.87
CA ILE A 308 -14.06 21.87 -38.19
C ILE A 308 -14.78 20.57 -38.47
N GLN A 309 -16.06 20.65 -38.83
CA GLN A 309 -16.88 19.49 -39.19
C GLN A 309 -17.60 19.73 -40.51
N TYR A 310 -17.76 18.66 -41.28
CA TYR A 310 -18.29 18.71 -42.63
C TYR A 310 -19.66 18.03 -42.69
N ILE A 311 -20.61 18.67 -43.37
CA ILE A 311 -21.90 18.07 -43.69
C ILE A 311 -22.05 17.95 -45.21
N ALA A 312 -22.61 16.85 -45.68
CA ALA A 312 -22.76 16.59 -47.10
C ALA A 312 -24.00 17.27 -47.67
N LYS A 313 -23.82 18.10 -48.71
CA LYS A 313 -24.92 18.80 -49.38
C LYS A 313 -25.95 17.81 -49.92
N GLY A 314 -27.23 18.08 -49.65
CA GLY A 314 -28.36 17.26 -50.07
C GLY A 314 -28.49 15.90 -49.36
N LYS A 315 -27.66 15.60 -48.36
CA LYS A 315 -27.64 14.32 -47.64
C LYS A 315 -27.88 14.51 -46.15
N HIS A 316 -28.28 13.42 -45.50
CA HIS A 316 -28.34 13.34 -44.05
C HIS A 316 -26.93 13.39 -43.47
N SER A 317 -26.70 14.22 -42.44
CA SER A 317 -25.37 14.45 -41.86
C SER A 317 -25.49 14.85 -40.40
N SER A 318 -24.38 14.84 -39.66
CA SER A 318 -24.35 15.26 -38.27
C SER A 318 -23.03 15.91 -37.90
N ILE A 319 -23.10 16.86 -36.97
CA ILE A 319 -21.94 17.32 -36.20
C ILE A 319 -22.09 16.88 -34.75
N TYR A 320 -21.00 16.85 -34.00
CA TYR A 320 -21.02 16.34 -32.63
C TYR A 320 -19.98 16.99 -31.72
N CYS A 321 -20.21 16.87 -30.42
CA CYS A 321 -19.22 17.15 -29.38
C CYS A 321 -18.97 15.91 -28.53
N LYS A 322 -17.68 15.59 -28.29
CA LYS A 322 -17.31 14.50 -27.38
C LYS A 322 -17.25 15.08 -25.97
N ILE A 323 -18.10 14.59 -25.09
CA ILE A 323 -18.32 15.16 -23.75
C ILE A 323 -17.97 14.11 -22.70
N GLU A 324 -17.18 14.48 -21.71
CA GLU A 324 -17.00 13.72 -20.46
C GLU A 324 -17.60 14.50 -19.30
N ALA A 325 -18.36 13.81 -18.44
CA ALA A 325 -18.96 14.41 -17.25
C ALA A 325 -19.26 13.32 -16.22
N ASN A 326 -19.14 13.66 -14.95
CA ASN A 326 -19.67 12.85 -13.86
C ASN A 326 -20.34 13.77 -12.82
N PRO A 327 -21.64 13.65 -12.52
CA PRO A 327 -22.58 12.75 -13.16
C PRO A 327 -22.74 13.08 -14.64
N HIS A 328 -23.34 12.14 -15.37
CA HIS A 328 -23.64 12.32 -16.78
C HIS A 328 -24.38 13.64 -17.01
N TYR A 329 -24.02 14.36 -18.07
CA TYR A 329 -24.67 15.62 -18.42
C TYR A 329 -26.14 15.39 -18.76
N ARG A 330 -26.98 16.38 -18.42
CA ARG A 330 -28.44 16.32 -18.62
C ARG A 330 -28.93 17.19 -19.78
N LEU A 331 -28.09 18.11 -20.23
CA LEU A 331 -28.42 19.07 -21.28
C LEU A 331 -27.18 19.44 -22.08
N VAL A 332 -27.31 19.50 -23.39
CA VAL A 332 -26.33 20.09 -24.30
C VAL A 332 -27.04 21.22 -25.07
N VAL A 333 -26.52 22.43 -24.92
CA VAL A 333 -27.04 23.60 -25.63
C VAL A 333 -26.19 23.80 -26.88
N TRP A 334 -26.86 23.80 -28.04
CA TRP A 334 -26.26 24.15 -29.32
C TRP A 334 -26.65 25.58 -29.70
N LYS A 335 -25.65 26.36 -30.14
CA LYS A 335 -25.85 27.69 -30.72
C LYS A 335 -25.31 27.71 -32.14
N LYS A 336 -25.93 28.50 -33.00
CA LYS A 336 -25.41 28.86 -34.32
C LYS A 336 -25.23 30.38 -34.36
N ASP A 337 -24.04 30.84 -34.71
CA ASP A 337 -23.68 32.26 -34.78
C ASP A 337 -24.04 33.00 -33.47
N ASN A 338 -23.74 32.37 -32.33
CA ASN A 338 -24.06 32.77 -30.95
C ASN A 338 -25.55 32.79 -30.55
N VAL A 339 -26.46 32.36 -31.41
CA VAL A 339 -27.90 32.27 -31.13
C VAL A 339 -28.28 30.82 -30.83
N ALA A 340 -29.01 30.59 -29.74
CA ALA A 340 -29.49 29.24 -29.40
C ALA A 340 -30.42 28.70 -30.49
N ILE A 341 -30.17 27.46 -30.91
CA ILE A 341 -31.01 26.78 -31.88
C ILE A 341 -32.27 26.28 -31.16
N ASN A 342 -33.43 26.73 -31.61
CA ASN A 342 -34.70 26.21 -31.12
C ASN A 342 -35.09 24.97 -31.92
N PHE A 343 -35.25 23.85 -31.21
CA PHE A 343 -35.67 22.58 -31.80
C PHE A 343 -37.19 22.47 -31.76
N THR A 344 -37.79 22.06 -32.87
CA THR A 344 -39.22 21.74 -32.95
C THR A 344 -39.43 20.30 -32.51
N ASP A 345 -40.49 20.02 -31.73
CA ASP A 345 -40.83 18.66 -31.28
C ASP A 345 -41.25 17.72 -32.42
N ASP A 346 -41.61 18.25 -33.60
CA ASP A 346 -41.95 17.45 -34.78
C ASP A 346 -40.71 17.09 -35.61
N GLU A 347 -40.12 15.93 -35.33
CA GLU A 347 -38.97 15.38 -36.07
C GLU A 347 -39.22 15.26 -37.59
N LYS A 348 -40.48 15.13 -38.03
CA LYS A 348 -40.79 14.96 -39.46
C LYS A 348 -40.79 16.28 -40.23
N GLN A 349 -40.81 17.41 -39.52
CA GLN A 349 -40.70 18.77 -40.09
C GLN A 349 -39.37 19.46 -39.76
N ALA A 350 -38.55 18.87 -38.89
CA ALA A 350 -37.31 19.48 -38.43
C ALA A 350 -36.18 19.44 -39.49
N ASP A 351 -35.72 20.61 -39.91
CA ASP A 351 -34.54 20.81 -40.76
C ASP A 351 -33.23 20.38 -40.05
N ILE A 352 -33.19 20.64 -38.73
CA ILE A 352 -32.12 20.28 -37.80
C ILE A 352 -32.75 19.69 -36.53
N TYR A 353 -32.20 18.61 -36.00
CA TYR A 353 -32.68 17.97 -34.77
C TYR A 353 -31.53 17.39 -33.93
N LEU A 354 -31.77 17.09 -32.66
CA LEU A 354 -30.76 16.60 -31.72
C LEU A 354 -30.78 15.08 -31.58
N SER A 355 -29.64 14.49 -31.24
CA SER A 355 -29.61 13.13 -30.67
C SER A 355 -30.31 13.08 -29.31
N SER A 356 -30.69 11.89 -28.86
CA SER A 356 -31.34 11.68 -27.56
C SER A 356 -30.50 12.13 -26.36
N ASP A 357 -29.17 12.07 -26.46
CA ASP A 357 -28.24 12.58 -25.47
C ASP A 357 -27.87 14.07 -25.71
N GLY A 358 -28.31 14.68 -26.81
CA GLY A 358 -27.95 16.03 -27.23
C GLY A 358 -26.49 16.22 -27.70
N SER A 359 -25.66 15.17 -27.69
CA SER A 359 -24.24 15.26 -28.07
C SER A 359 -24.02 15.47 -29.58
N LYS A 360 -25.05 15.21 -30.40
CA LYS A 360 -25.03 15.37 -31.85
C LYS A 360 -26.17 16.24 -32.34
N LEU A 361 -25.85 17.04 -33.34
CA LEU A 361 -26.78 17.85 -34.10
C LEU A 361 -26.90 17.26 -35.50
N TYR A 362 -28.07 16.73 -35.83
CA TYR A 362 -28.38 16.12 -37.11
C TYR A 362 -29.01 17.12 -38.07
N PHE A 363 -28.63 17.00 -39.34
CA PHE A 363 -29.17 17.75 -40.47
C PHE A 363 -29.88 16.76 -41.37
N TYR A 364 -31.18 16.95 -41.58
CA TYR A 364 -31.96 16.03 -42.43
C TYR A 364 -31.43 16.05 -43.87
N LYS A 365 -31.16 17.25 -44.36
CA LYS A 365 -30.61 17.51 -45.69
C LYS A 365 -29.61 18.68 -45.62
N GLY A 366 -28.32 18.41 -45.84
CA GLY A 366 -27.30 19.45 -45.89
C GLY A 366 -27.63 20.52 -46.94
N ASP A 367 -27.45 21.79 -46.56
CA ASP A 367 -27.83 22.96 -47.37
C ASP A 367 -26.84 24.09 -47.05
N ASP A 368 -26.57 24.98 -47.99
CA ASP A 368 -25.57 26.05 -47.83
C ASP A 368 -25.91 26.96 -46.63
N LYS A 369 -27.20 27.11 -46.27
CA LYS A 369 -27.64 27.86 -45.08
C LYS A 369 -27.16 27.25 -43.76
N HIS A 370 -26.79 25.97 -43.73
CA HIS A 370 -26.33 25.28 -42.53
C HIS A 370 -24.87 25.55 -42.21
N ALA A 371 -24.09 26.12 -43.13
CA ALA A 371 -22.74 26.57 -42.84
C ALA A 371 -22.74 27.69 -41.78
N GLY A 372 -21.69 27.75 -40.97
CA GLY A 372 -21.55 28.78 -39.93
C GLY A 372 -20.74 28.31 -38.72
N ALA A 373 -20.61 29.20 -37.74
CA ALA A 373 -19.98 28.88 -36.46
C ALA A 373 -21.04 28.32 -35.51
N TYR A 374 -20.85 27.08 -35.06
CA TYR A 374 -21.71 26.46 -34.06
C TYR A 374 -20.96 26.36 -32.75
N SER A 375 -21.66 26.38 -31.62
CA SER A 375 -21.05 26.03 -30.34
C SER A 375 -21.91 25.08 -29.54
N CYS A 376 -21.24 24.14 -28.86
CA CYS A 376 -21.86 23.20 -27.95
C CYS A 376 -21.41 23.49 -26.53
N GLN A 377 -22.34 23.44 -25.58
CA GLN A 377 -22.06 23.61 -24.17
C GLN A 377 -22.87 22.60 -23.36
N ALA A 378 -22.19 21.79 -22.55
CA ALA A 378 -22.82 20.71 -21.80
C ALA A 378 -23.01 21.10 -20.33
N TYR A 379 -24.09 20.60 -19.72
CA TYR A 379 -24.49 20.94 -18.35
C TYR A 379 -24.82 19.68 -17.55
N ASN A 380 -24.30 19.59 -16.33
CA ASN A 380 -24.77 18.65 -15.30
C ASN A 380 -25.20 19.43 -14.04
N GLU A 381 -25.44 18.72 -12.94
CA GLU A 381 -25.83 19.34 -11.66
C GLU A 381 -24.70 20.10 -10.96
N ILE A 382 -23.44 19.83 -11.31
CA ILE A 382 -22.27 20.53 -10.77
C ILE A 382 -22.06 21.86 -11.48
N GLY A 383 -22.27 21.90 -12.80
CA GLY A 383 -22.11 23.12 -13.57
C GLY A 383 -22.12 22.92 -15.07
N ALA A 384 -21.51 23.86 -15.78
CA ALA A 384 -21.45 23.91 -17.24
C ALA A 384 -20.02 23.76 -17.74
N SER A 385 -19.85 23.11 -18.88
CA SER A 385 -18.60 23.17 -19.63
C SER A 385 -18.34 24.59 -20.14
N LEU A 386 -17.08 24.86 -20.52
CA LEU A 386 -16.81 25.96 -21.44
C LEU A 386 -17.49 25.66 -22.79
N PRO A 387 -17.99 26.69 -23.50
CA PRO A 387 -18.51 26.52 -24.86
C PRO A 387 -17.36 26.12 -25.80
N PHE A 388 -17.62 25.16 -26.69
CA PHE A 388 -16.67 24.73 -27.71
C PHE A 388 -17.18 25.10 -29.10
N GLU A 389 -16.37 25.84 -29.85
CA GLU A 389 -16.70 26.32 -31.20
C GLU A 389 -16.38 25.24 -32.25
N VAL A 390 -17.32 25.04 -33.18
CA VAL A 390 -17.27 24.12 -34.30
C VAL A 390 -17.63 24.90 -35.57
N LEU A 391 -16.67 25.03 -36.48
CA LEU A 391 -16.94 25.57 -37.82
C LEU A 391 -17.57 24.47 -38.68
N VAL A 392 -18.82 24.69 -39.11
CA VAL A 392 -19.54 23.77 -39.96
C VAL A 392 -19.40 24.21 -41.42
N VAL A 393 -18.86 23.30 -42.23
CA VAL A 393 -18.65 23.51 -43.66
C VAL A 393 -19.56 22.56 -44.43
N VAL A 394 -20.39 23.13 -45.31
CA VAL A 394 -21.21 22.36 -46.24
C VAL A 394 -20.33 21.95 -47.41
N SER A 395 -20.27 20.66 -47.65
CA SER A 395 -19.31 20.05 -48.56
C SER A 395 -19.98 19.07 -49.52
N GLU A 396 -19.33 18.85 -50.65
CA GLU A 396 -19.79 17.91 -51.68
C GLU A 396 -18.80 16.74 -51.77
N PRO A 397 -19.28 15.49 -51.71
CA PRO A 397 -18.39 14.34 -51.84
C PRO A 397 -17.73 14.33 -53.23
N PRO A 398 -16.51 13.79 -53.36
CA PRO A 398 -15.89 13.59 -54.66
C PRO A 398 -16.82 12.83 -55.61
N TYR A 399 -16.84 13.25 -56.88
CA TYR A 399 -17.35 12.46 -57.99
C TYR A 399 -16.34 12.50 -59.14
N PHE A 400 -16.15 11.37 -59.83
CA PHE A 400 -15.23 11.32 -60.96
C PHE A 400 -15.81 12.08 -62.17
N THR A 401 -15.04 13.01 -62.73
CA THR A 401 -15.32 13.63 -64.03
C THR A 401 -14.61 12.91 -65.17
N SER A 402 -13.51 12.24 -64.87
CA SER A 402 -12.80 11.35 -65.80
C SER A 402 -12.27 10.15 -65.03
N THR A 403 -12.46 8.97 -65.61
CA THR A 403 -11.96 7.71 -65.05
C THR A 403 -11.19 6.94 -66.11
N PRO A 404 -10.18 6.16 -65.72
CA PRO A 404 -9.58 5.22 -66.64
C PRO A 404 -10.61 4.18 -67.12
N PRO A 405 -10.42 3.59 -68.31
CA PRO A 405 -11.16 2.42 -68.76
C PRO A 405 -11.04 1.26 -67.75
N SER A 406 -11.95 0.28 -67.79
CA SER A 406 -11.84 -0.91 -66.92
C SER A 406 -10.59 -1.75 -67.19
N HIS A 407 -10.10 -1.73 -68.42
CA HIS A 407 -8.85 -2.35 -68.83
C HIS A 407 -8.27 -1.58 -70.02
N VAL A 408 -6.96 -1.65 -70.19
CA VAL A 408 -6.23 -1.02 -71.29
C VAL A 408 -5.26 -2.05 -71.87
N GLU A 409 -5.35 -2.27 -73.18
CA GLU A 409 -4.48 -3.20 -73.92
C GLU A 409 -3.50 -2.40 -74.78
N LEU A 410 -2.20 -2.71 -74.65
CA LEU A 410 -1.13 -2.09 -75.44
C LEU A 410 -0.06 -3.12 -75.77
N LYS A 411 0.69 -2.88 -76.86
CA LYS A 411 1.82 -3.73 -77.23
C LYS A 411 3.06 -3.35 -76.41
N ALA A 412 3.92 -4.33 -76.13
CA ALA A 412 5.22 -4.09 -75.53
C ALA A 412 5.99 -2.98 -76.28
N GLY A 413 6.62 -2.09 -75.52
CA GLY A 413 7.33 -0.91 -76.01
C GLY A 413 6.48 0.31 -76.36
N SER A 414 5.15 0.22 -76.23
CA SER A 414 4.26 1.39 -76.41
C SER A 414 4.15 2.19 -75.11
N ASP A 415 3.84 3.47 -75.23
CA ASP A 415 3.54 4.35 -74.10
C ASP A 415 2.03 4.47 -73.90
N VAL A 416 1.58 4.61 -72.65
CA VAL A 416 0.17 4.87 -72.34
C VAL A 416 0.00 5.78 -71.14
N SER A 417 -0.95 6.71 -71.24
CA SER A 417 -1.32 7.60 -70.15
C SER A 417 -2.67 7.21 -69.58
N LEU A 418 -2.71 6.99 -68.26
CA LEU A 418 -3.94 6.74 -67.52
C LEU A 418 -4.32 8.04 -66.81
N SER A 419 -5.49 8.58 -67.17
CA SER A 419 -6.00 9.83 -66.60
C SER A 419 -7.17 9.57 -65.65
N CYS A 420 -7.24 10.39 -64.62
CA CYS A 420 -8.29 10.37 -63.62
C CYS A 420 -8.49 11.78 -63.05
N SER A 421 -9.73 12.23 -62.98
CA SER A 421 -10.08 13.52 -62.40
C SER A 421 -11.39 13.42 -61.63
N ALA A 422 -11.49 14.18 -60.55
CA ALA A 422 -12.70 14.28 -59.76
C ALA A 422 -12.95 15.73 -59.36
N GLU A 423 -14.22 16.05 -59.20
CA GLU A 423 -14.71 17.30 -58.66
C GLU A 423 -15.44 17.04 -57.33
N GLY A 424 -15.64 18.11 -56.57
CA GLY A 424 -16.19 18.07 -55.22
C GLY A 424 -15.65 19.24 -54.39
N TYR A 425 -16.22 19.45 -53.21
CA TYR A 425 -15.81 20.51 -52.31
C TYR A 425 -15.60 19.96 -50.88
N PRO A 426 -14.42 20.15 -50.26
CA PRO A 426 -13.19 20.69 -50.82
C PRO A 426 -12.70 19.88 -52.03
N LYS A 427 -11.92 20.55 -52.90
CA LYS A 427 -11.40 19.94 -54.13
C LYS A 427 -10.72 18.60 -53.83
N PRO A 428 -11.13 17.49 -54.46
CA PRO A 428 -10.59 16.18 -54.14
C PRO A 428 -9.09 16.06 -54.46
N LYS A 429 -8.35 15.39 -53.59
CA LYS A 429 -6.99 14.94 -53.85
C LYS A 429 -7.05 13.71 -54.76
N ILE A 430 -6.27 13.70 -55.85
CA ILE A 430 -6.13 12.55 -56.75
C ILE A 430 -4.83 11.82 -56.47
N GLU A 431 -4.90 10.51 -56.30
CA GLU A 431 -3.75 9.62 -56.12
C GLU A 431 -3.88 8.37 -56.98
N TRP A 432 -2.82 8.02 -57.69
CA TRP A 432 -2.70 6.76 -58.43
C TRP A 432 -1.83 5.79 -57.66
N LYS A 433 -2.30 4.56 -57.50
CA LYS A 433 -1.51 3.41 -57.07
C LYS A 433 -1.24 2.51 -58.27
N THR A 434 0.03 2.30 -58.59
CA THR A 434 0.44 1.39 -59.67
C THR A 434 0.42 -0.07 -59.23
N ASN A 435 0.57 -0.98 -60.19
CA ASN A 435 0.61 -2.43 -59.96
C ASN A 435 1.69 -2.88 -58.96
N ASN A 436 2.85 -2.20 -58.95
CA ASN A 436 3.93 -2.44 -58.00
C ASN A 436 3.73 -1.74 -56.63
N GLY A 437 2.61 -1.04 -56.44
CA GLY A 437 2.26 -0.35 -55.20
C GLY A 437 2.78 1.09 -55.07
N THR A 438 3.48 1.63 -56.07
CA THR A 438 3.95 3.02 -56.06
C THR A 438 2.77 3.99 -56.11
N ILE A 439 2.83 5.08 -55.33
CA ILE A 439 1.77 6.09 -55.24
C ILE A 439 2.22 7.40 -55.90
N TYR A 440 1.39 7.94 -56.78
CA TYR A 440 1.60 9.23 -57.46
C TYR A 440 0.42 10.18 -57.20
N SER A 441 0.68 11.38 -56.66
CA SER A 441 -0.36 12.41 -56.44
C SER A 441 -0.54 13.33 -57.66
N THR A 442 -0.98 12.75 -58.78
CA THR A 442 -1.19 13.43 -60.07
C THR A 442 -2.50 12.98 -60.69
N SER A 443 -3.11 13.81 -61.54
CA SER A 443 -4.30 13.43 -62.30
C SER A 443 -3.99 12.45 -63.45
N VAL A 444 -2.74 12.42 -63.93
CA VAL A 444 -2.31 11.56 -65.04
C VAL A 444 -1.00 10.87 -64.69
N ILE A 445 -0.96 9.56 -64.90
CA ILE A 445 0.28 8.77 -64.88
C ILE A 445 0.56 8.26 -66.29
N THR A 446 1.84 8.18 -66.66
CA THR A 446 2.28 7.64 -67.95
C THR A 446 3.19 6.45 -67.71
N VAL A 447 2.85 5.33 -68.32
CA VAL A 447 3.71 4.15 -68.41
C VAL A 447 4.47 4.27 -69.72
N TRP A 448 5.80 4.44 -69.61
CA TRP A 448 6.69 4.58 -70.75
C TRP A 448 7.30 3.22 -71.09
N ASN A 449 7.41 2.92 -72.39
CA ASN A 449 8.07 1.72 -72.91
C ASN A 449 7.55 0.44 -72.22
N ALA A 450 6.24 0.20 -72.31
CA ALA A 450 5.57 -0.81 -71.49
C ALA A 450 6.15 -2.22 -71.66
N SER A 451 6.31 -2.92 -70.54
CA SER A 451 6.94 -4.24 -70.42
C SER A 451 6.05 -5.22 -69.65
N SER A 452 6.47 -6.49 -69.54
CA SER A 452 5.71 -7.48 -68.78
C SER A 452 5.54 -7.13 -67.31
N SER A 453 6.45 -6.34 -66.71
CA SER A 453 6.34 -5.93 -65.31
C SER A 453 5.32 -4.83 -65.08
N ASP A 454 4.84 -4.15 -66.12
CA ASP A 454 3.83 -3.09 -66.01
C ASP A 454 2.41 -3.65 -66.01
N TYR A 455 2.25 -4.94 -66.34
CA TYR A 455 0.99 -5.64 -66.23
C TYR A 455 0.47 -5.63 -64.78
N GLY A 456 -0.81 -5.33 -64.63
CA GLY A 456 -1.49 -5.44 -63.34
C GLY A 456 -2.55 -4.38 -63.15
N GLU A 457 -3.12 -4.35 -61.95
CA GLU A 457 -4.14 -3.38 -61.59
C GLU A 457 -3.52 -2.05 -61.18
N TYR A 458 -4.03 -0.97 -61.76
CA TYR A 458 -3.76 0.40 -61.34
C TYR A 458 -5.04 0.95 -60.72
N GLU A 459 -4.92 1.69 -59.61
CA GLU A 459 -6.05 2.23 -58.86
C GLU A 459 -5.93 3.75 -58.76
N CYS A 460 -6.88 4.48 -59.33
CA CYS A 460 -7.06 5.90 -59.04
C CYS A 460 -7.95 6.06 -57.80
N THR A 461 -7.51 6.88 -56.86
CA THR A 461 -8.24 7.29 -55.67
C THR A 461 -8.51 8.79 -55.71
N ALA A 462 -9.76 9.20 -55.55
CA ALA A 462 -10.17 10.59 -55.35
C ALA A 462 -10.72 10.75 -53.94
N SER A 463 -10.16 11.65 -53.13
CA SER A 463 -10.54 11.79 -51.72
C SER A 463 -10.73 13.24 -51.28
N ASN A 464 -11.72 13.48 -50.44
CA ASN A 464 -11.85 14.70 -49.65
C ASN A 464 -12.30 14.33 -48.21
N PRO A 465 -12.48 15.29 -47.29
CA PRO A 465 -12.90 15.00 -45.91
C PRO A 465 -14.22 14.22 -45.76
N LEU A 466 -15.08 14.17 -46.78
CA LEU A 466 -16.37 13.47 -46.73
C LEU A 466 -16.27 12.02 -47.19
N SER A 467 -15.54 11.74 -48.27
CA SER A 467 -15.45 10.40 -48.82
C SER A 467 -14.19 10.14 -49.65
N VAL A 468 -13.95 8.85 -49.89
CA VAL A 468 -12.88 8.34 -50.74
C VAL A 468 -13.51 7.47 -51.82
N LEU A 469 -13.32 7.85 -53.09
CA LEU A 469 -13.72 7.07 -54.24
C LEU A 469 -12.51 6.39 -54.88
N LYS A 470 -12.72 5.18 -55.41
CA LYS A 470 -11.67 4.40 -56.07
C LYS A 470 -12.15 3.87 -57.41
N ARG A 471 -11.25 3.87 -58.39
CA ARG A 471 -11.48 3.28 -59.71
C ARG A 471 -10.25 2.50 -60.13
N LYS A 472 -10.45 1.22 -60.49
CA LYS A 472 -9.39 0.35 -60.98
C LYS A 472 -9.40 0.24 -62.50
N THR A 473 -8.22 0.07 -63.07
CA THR A 473 -7.99 -0.32 -64.46
C THR A 473 -6.96 -1.45 -64.51
N LEU A 474 -7.21 -2.47 -65.31
CA LEU A 474 -6.24 -3.53 -65.57
C LEU A 474 -5.40 -3.17 -66.80
N LEU A 475 -4.09 -2.98 -66.62
CA LEU A 475 -3.17 -2.77 -67.73
C LEU A 475 -2.67 -4.13 -68.27
N LYS A 476 -2.91 -4.39 -69.56
CA LYS A 476 -2.52 -5.62 -70.25
C LYS A 476 -1.49 -5.31 -71.33
N VAL A 477 -0.26 -5.79 -71.15
CA VAL A 477 0.85 -5.57 -72.09
C VAL A 477 0.99 -6.78 -73.03
N LEU A 478 0.42 -6.68 -74.23
CA LEU A 478 0.45 -7.73 -75.24
C LEU A 478 1.86 -7.91 -75.84
N ASN A 479 2.13 -9.09 -76.39
CA ASN A 479 3.40 -9.49 -77.00
C ASN A 479 4.58 -9.57 -76.00
N THR A 480 4.30 -9.80 -74.72
CA THR A 480 5.33 -10.09 -73.71
C THR A 480 5.44 -11.59 -73.46
N ALA A 481 6.62 -12.06 -73.04
CA ALA A 481 6.76 -13.44 -72.58
C ALA A 481 5.74 -13.75 -71.45
N PRO A 482 5.17 -14.97 -71.40
CA PRO A 482 4.28 -15.37 -70.32
C PRO A 482 4.93 -15.14 -68.97
N GLN A 483 4.18 -14.52 -68.06
CA GLN A 483 4.64 -14.34 -66.68
C GLN A 483 4.73 -15.70 -65.97
N PRO A 484 5.65 -15.84 -65.00
CA PRO A 484 5.76 -17.07 -64.21
C PRO A 484 4.44 -17.39 -63.51
N LEU A 485 4.24 -18.69 -63.23
CA LEU A 485 3.07 -19.20 -62.53
C LEU A 485 3.02 -18.70 -61.09
N GLU A 486 1.81 -18.42 -60.60
CA GLU A 486 1.57 -18.05 -59.20
C GLU A 486 0.90 -19.21 -58.45
N ASN A 487 1.10 -19.27 -57.13
CA ASN A 487 0.40 -20.17 -56.22
C ASN A 487 0.45 -21.65 -56.62
N VAL A 488 1.64 -22.16 -56.92
CA VAL A 488 1.84 -23.59 -57.21
C VAL A 488 1.67 -24.38 -55.91
N GLU A 489 0.55 -25.05 -55.76
CA GLU A 489 0.23 -25.97 -54.68
C GLU A 489 0.43 -27.42 -55.14
N VAL A 490 0.96 -28.23 -54.24
CA VAL A 490 1.17 -29.67 -54.46
C VAL A 490 0.46 -30.44 -53.37
N SER A 491 -0.49 -31.29 -53.74
CA SER A 491 -1.10 -32.25 -52.82
C SER A 491 -0.78 -33.68 -53.27
N THR A 492 -0.19 -34.47 -52.38
CA THR A 492 0.30 -35.83 -52.69
C THR A 492 -0.51 -36.89 -51.96
N ASN A 493 -0.76 -38.00 -52.64
CA ASN A 493 -1.19 -39.28 -52.08
C ASN A 493 -0.10 -40.35 -52.33
N THR A 494 -0.28 -41.58 -51.86
CA THR A 494 0.70 -42.68 -51.97
C THR A 494 1.12 -43.00 -53.41
N THR A 495 0.27 -42.70 -54.40
CA THR A 495 0.51 -43.01 -55.81
C THR A 495 0.30 -41.83 -56.78
N THR A 496 -0.17 -40.67 -56.30
CA THR A 496 -0.51 -39.52 -57.16
C THR A 496 -0.07 -38.20 -56.54
N ALA A 497 0.33 -37.24 -57.39
CA ALA A 497 0.54 -35.85 -57.01
C ALA A 497 -0.38 -34.97 -57.84
N THR A 498 -1.14 -34.09 -57.19
CA THR A 498 -1.98 -33.09 -57.85
C THR A 498 -1.33 -31.73 -57.71
N LEU A 499 -1.07 -31.09 -58.84
CA LEU A 499 -0.55 -29.73 -58.93
C LEU A 499 -1.69 -28.78 -59.23
N LYS A 500 -1.82 -27.71 -58.47
CA LYS A 500 -2.72 -26.59 -58.76
C LYS A 500 -1.91 -25.31 -58.84
N TRP A 501 -2.17 -24.48 -59.82
CA TRP A 501 -1.52 -23.18 -59.96
C TRP A 501 -2.48 -22.18 -60.58
N LYS A 502 -2.15 -20.90 -60.43
CA LYS A 502 -2.81 -19.81 -61.15
C LYS A 502 -1.95 -19.45 -62.36
N PRO A 503 -2.49 -19.51 -63.59
CA PRO A 503 -1.80 -19.02 -64.78
C PRO A 503 -1.32 -17.57 -64.60
N GLY A 504 -0.05 -17.31 -64.90
CA GLY A 504 0.45 -15.94 -65.06
C GLY A 504 -0.18 -15.29 -66.30
N PHE A 505 -0.05 -13.97 -66.45
CA PHE A 505 -0.51 -13.33 -67.69
C PHE A 505 0.26 -13.85 -68.90
N ASN A 506 -0.48 -14.28 -69.94
CA ASN A 506 0.07 -14.95 -71.11
C ASN A 506 0.67 -14.01 -72.18
N GLY A 507 0.70 -12.69 -71.93
CA GLY A 507 1.11 -11.71 -72.94
C GLY A 507 0.22 -11.70 -74.18
N GLY A 508 -0.99 -12.27 -74.11
CA GLY A 508 -1.87 -12.47 -75.27
C GLY A 508 -1.56 -13.70 -76.14
N HIS A 509 -0.65 -14.58 -75.72
CA HIS A 509 -0.29 -15.82 -76.44
C HIS A 509 -0.97 -17.07 -75.85
N ALA A 510 -1.09 -18.15 -76.62
CA ALA A 510 -1.45 -19.45 -76.06
C ALA A 510 -0.35 -19.92 -75.09
N GLN A 511 -0.73 -20.38 -73.89
CA GLN A 511 0.24 -20.94 -72.95
C GLN A 511 0.29 -22.46 -73.08
N HIS A 512 1.48 -23.02 -72.95
CA HIS A 512 1.68 -24.45 -72.80
C HIS A 512 2.53 -24.70 -71.57
N TYR A 513 2.09 -25.61 -70.71
CA TYR A 513 2.81 -25.95 -69.49
C TYR A 513 3.52 -27.28 -69.66
N THR A 514 4.75 -27.37 -69.16
CA THR A 514 5.48 -28.64 -69.09
C THR A 514 5.72 -28.96 -67.63
N ILE A 515 5.09 -30.03 -67.13
CA ILE A 515 5.37 -30.58 -65.81
C ILE A 515 6.55 -31.54 -65.97
N ARG A 516 7.64 -31.26 -65.28
CA ARG A 516 8.78 -32.17 -65.17
C ARG A 516 8.76 -32.82 -63.82
N THR A 517 8.60 -34.15 -63.78
CA THR A 517 8.76 -34.91 -62.53
C THR A 517 10.11 -35.62 -62.53
N LEU A 518 10.76 -35.59 -61.38
CA LEU A 518 12.02 -36.29 -61.15
C LEU A 518 11.78 -37.40 -60.12
N LEU A 519 11.90 -38.64 -60.56
CA LEU A 519 11.89 -39.80 -59.68
C LEU A 519 13.34 -40.12 -59.29
N MET A 520 13.63 -40.03 -57.99
CA MET A 520 14.92 -40.42 -57.41
C MET A 520 14.81 -41.85 -56.89
N ILE A 521 15.50 -42.80 -57.54
CA ILE A 521 15.59 -44.19 -57.09
C ILE A 521 17.02 -44.43 -56.58
N GLY A 522 17.20 -44.41 -55.26
CA GLY A 522 18.54 -44.45 -54.63
C GLY A 522 19.36 -43.18 -54.90
N LEU A 523 20.67 -43.24 -54.60
CA LEU A 523 21.57 -42.07 -54.66
C LEU A 523 21.99 -41.64 -56.08
N PHE A 524 21.75 -42.47 -57.11
CA PHE A 524 22.36 -42.26 -58.43
C PHE A 524 21.41 -42.34 -59.63
N ILE A 525 20.18 -42.83 -59.49
CA ILE A 525 19.26 -42.97 -60.63
C ILE A 525 18.22 -41.85 -60.61
N LYS A 526 18.33 -40.96 -61.59
CA LYS A 526 17.38 -39.87 -61.86
C LYS A 526 16.60 -40.21 -63.13
N LEU A 527 15.32 -40.54 -62.97
CA LEU A 527 14.40 -40.71 -64.09
C LEU A 527 13.55 -39.45 -64.23
N TRP A 528 13.65 -38.79 -65.39
CA TRP A 528 12.85 -37.64 -65.74
C TRP A 528 11.64 -38.08 -66.56
N THR A 529 10.46 -37.57 -66.20
CA THR A 529 9.30 -37.63 -67.10
C THR A 529 8.77 -36.23 -67.33
N GLU A 530 8.41 -35.94 -68.58
CA GLU A 530 7.80 -34.67 -68.98
C GLU A 530 6.36 -34.91 -69.42
N GLN A 531 5.45 -34.09 -68.92
CA GLN A 531 4.06 -34.07 -69.37
C GLN A 531 3.73 -32.66 -69.86
N LYS A 532 3.36 -32.56 -71.15
CA LYS A 532 2.91 -31.30 -71.75
C LYS A 532 1.41 -31.15 -71.57
N LEU A 533 0.99 -29.96 -71.17
CA LEU A 533 -0.39 -29.53 -71.03
C LEU A 533 -0.61 -28.36 -71.97
N HIS A 534 -1.64 -28.46 -72.80
CA HIS A 534 -2.00 -27.44 -73.78
C HIS A 534 -2.99 -26.43 -73.24
#